data_AF-A0A9P1AVX2-F1
#
_entry.id   AF-A0A9P1AVX2-F1
#
_cell.length_a   1.000
_cell.length_b   1.000
_cell.length_c   1.000
_cell.angle_alpha   90.00
_cell.angle_beta   90.00
_cell.angle_gamma   90.00
#
_symmetry.space_group_name_H-M   'P 1'
#
loop_
_entity.id
_entity.type
_entity.pdbx_description
1 polymer ?
#
loop_
_entity_poly.entity_id
_entity_poly.type
_entity_poly.pdbx_seq_one_letter_code
_entity_poly.pdbx_strand_id
1 'polypeptide(L)'
;MYRLLTGVKVLELAGLAPVPHCGLLLADFGADVTVIDKKHPVVEQRLNRGKTIKEFDLRNPDDLNKIRELCKTSDVLLDPYRPGTLEKMGLDPLTLWKENKGLIICRISGYGQTGRMSKEAGHDINYVAMSGMMTTFAGAESSRPWPPVNMLADFAGGGLSAAFGIVSAIHARSHNGGNGCVLDCSMTEGVAYLASFVQHYYDQSHLFTDKYAAFTGECPIYRTYKTKDGKFVAVGPLEPKFHQEMFEVLGVDGHDLFENPERVIKMLEDTFLLKTRDEWTKTFEGKDCCVTPVLDIHEVGTYGQHVDRQNFTKSDKFGGTWIARPSPRVLTIEELAAAARSKL
;
A
#
# COMPACT_ATOMS: atom_id res chain seq x y z
N MET A 1 10.84 -14.36 -14.03
CA MET A 1 10.66 -13.18 -13.17
C MET A 1 12.00 -12.87 -12.54
N TYR A 2 12.58 -11.72 -12.86
CA TYR A 2 13.85 -11.28 -12.30
C TYR A 2 13.72 -11.15 -10.77
N ARG A 3 14.60 -11.81 -10.02
CA ARG A 3 14.55 -11.89 -8.55
C ARG A 3 15.56 -10.91 -7.94
N LEU A 4 15.10 -9.69 -7.69
CA LEU A 4 15.93 -8.57 -7.22
C LEU A 4 16.62 -8.81 -5.88
N LEU A 5 16.03 -9.64 -5.02
CA LEU A 5 16.51 -9.91 -3.67
C LEU A 5 17.07 -11.34 -3.52
N THR A 6 17.51 -11.96 -4.61
CA THR A 6 18.14 -13.29 -4.57
C THR A 6 19.33 -13.28 -3.62
N GLY A 7 19.34 -14.23 -2.68
CA GLY A 7 20.40 -14.39 -1.69
C GLY A 7 20.16 -13.64 -0.38
N VAL A 8 19.13 -12.79 -0.30
CA VAL A 8 18.72 -12.12 0.95
C VAL A 8 17.90 -13.09 1.81
N LYS A 9 18.32 -13.32 3.05
CA LYS A 9 17.61 -14.16 4.02
C LYS A 9 16.89 -13.32 5.07
N VAL A 10 15.58 -13.50 5.19
CA VAL A 10 14.72 -12.75 6.11
C VAL A 10 14.11 -13.70 7.12
N LEU A 11 14.29 -13.39 8.39
CA LEU A 11 13.58 -14.03 9.49
C LEU A 11 12.42 -13.14 9.92
N GLU A 12 11.19 -13.64 9.76
CA GLU A 12 9.97 -12.92 10.09
C GLU A 12 9.37 -13.49 11.37
N LEU A 13 9.38 -12.75 12.48
CA LEU A 13 8.62 -13.15 13.66
C LEU A 13 7.13 -12.93 13.38
N ALA A 14 6.29 -13.93 13.64
CA ALA A 14 4.87 -13.86 13.32
C ALA A 14 4.21 -12.64 13.97
N GLY A 15 3.57 -11.84 13.12
CA GLY A 15 2.85 -10.62 13.47
C GLY A 15 1.57 -10.49 12.66
N LEU A 16 0.98 -9.30 12.64
CA LEU A 16 -0.21 -8.99 11.85
C LEU A 16 0.12 -8.00 10.73
N ALA A 17 -0.78 -7.93 9.75
CA ALA A 17 -0.87 -6.96 8.64
C ALA A 17 0.46 -6.34 8.14
N PRO A 18 1.05 -5.30 8.78
CA PRO A 18 2.29 -4.66 8.30
C PRO A 18 3.47 -5.62 8.11
N VAL A 19 3.70 -6.53 9.07
CA VAL A 19 4.89 -7.40 9.05
C VAL A 19 4.76 -8.53 8.01
N PRO A 20 3.64 -9.28 7.95
CA PRO A 20 3.38 -10.21 6.87
C PRO A 20 3.38 -9.54 5.49
N HIS A 21 2.89 -8.31 5.37
CA HIS A 21 2.96 -7.55 4.11
C HIS A 21 4.41 -7.21 3.73
N CYS A 22 5.22 -6.69 4.66
CA CYS A 22 6.64 -6.43 4.44
C CYS A 22 7.38 -7.69 3.97
N GLY A 23 7.22 -8.81 4.68
CA GLY A 23 7.81 -10.08 4.27
C GLY A 23 7.29 -10.58 2.93
N LEU A 24 6.02 -10.35 2.59
CA LEU A 24 5.46 -10.74 1.29
C LEU A 24 6.11 -9.95 0.15
N LEU A 25 6.29 -8.64 0.31
CA LEU A 25 6.98 -7.80 -0.67
C LEU A 25 8.41 -8.32 -0.90
N LEU A 26 9.16 -8.59 0.17
CA LEU A 26 10.53 -9.10 0.06
C LEU A 26 10.56 -10.48 -0.64
N ALA A 27 9.66 -11.40 -0.28
CA ALA A 27 9.55 -12.72 -0.90
C ALA A 27 9.17 -12.64 -2.38
N ASP A 28 8.18 -11.81 -2.72
CA ASP A 28 7.72 -11.60 -4.10
C ASP A 28 8.84 -11.04 -5.01
N PHE A 29 9.81 -10.32 -4.44
CA PHE A 29 11.03 -9.86 -5.13
C PHE A 29 12.24 -10.79 -4.98
N GLY A 30 12.08 -11.96 -4.37
CA GLY A 30 13.05 -13.07 -4.43
C GLY A 30 13.89 -13.30 -3.16
N ALA A 31 13.59 -12.64 -2.05
CA ALA A 31 14.21 -12.96 -0.76
C ALA A 31 13.72 -14.32 -0.24
N ASP A 32 14.58 -15.03 0.49
CA ASP A 32 14.21 -16.24 1.24
C ASP A 32 13.63 -15.83 2.61
N VAL A 33 12.31 -15.86 2.73
CA VAL A 33 11.60 -15.41 3.93
C VAL A 33 11.13 -16.62 4.74
N THR A 34 11.67 -16.75 5.95
CA THR A 34 11.25 -17.75 6.94
C THR A 34 10.42 -17.09 8.03
N VAL A 35 9.13 -17.43 8.10
CA VAL A 35 8.21 -17.02 9.15
C VAL A 35 8.36 -17.95 10.36
N ILE A 36 8.60 -17.37 11.52
CA ILE A 36 8.58 -18.05 12.81
C ILE A 36 7.20 -17.85 13.43
N ASP A 37 6.40 -18.91 13.43
CA ASP A 37 5.05 -18.91 13.98
C ASP A 37 4.85 -20.08 14.94
N LYS A 38 3.75 -20.07 15.68
CA LYS A 38 3.35 -21.19 16.53
C LYS A 38 2.68 -22.26 15.67
N LYS A 39 2.79 -23.53 16.09
CA LYS A 39 2.13 -24.68 15.46
C LYS A 39 0.63 -24.51 15.23
N HIS A 40 -0.03 -23.80 16.15
CA HIS A 40 -1.45 -23.48 16.06
C HIS A 40 -1.62 -21.95 16.19
N PRO A 41 -1.49 -21.21 15.07
CA PRO A 41 -1.62 -19.77 15.11
C PRO A 41 -3.06 -19.38 15.42
N VAL A 42 -3.23 -18.33 16.23
CA VAL A 42 -4.55 -17.82 16.62
C VAL A 42 -5.21 -17.05 15.47
N VAL A 43 -4.40 -16.46 14.58
CA VAL A 43 -4.85 -15.69 13.43
C VAL A 43 -4.37 -16.38 12.16
N GLU A 44 -5.27 -16.52 11.20
CA GLU A 44 -4.94 -17.10 9.89
C GLU A 44 -4.03 -16.16 9.10
N GLN A 45 -2.83 -16.64 8.73
CA GLN A 45 -1.86 -15.87 7.96
C GLN A 45 -1.99 -16.18 6.46
N ARG A 46 -2.65 -15.27 5.72
CA ARG A 46 -2.87 -15.44 4.26
C ARG A 46 -1.81 -14.78 3.38
N LEU A 47 -0.92 -13.94 3.95
CA LEU A 47 0.16 -13.27 3.22
C LEU A 47 1.48 -14.07 3.23
N ASN A 48 1.39 -15.39 3.02
CA ASN A 48 2.51 -16.33 3.11
C ASN A 48 2.97 -16.91 1.77
N ARG A 49 2.46 -16.39 0.64
CA ARG A 49 2.97 -16.80 -0.68
C ARG A 49 4.48 -16.54 -0.75
N GLY A 50 5.22 -17.56 -1.20
CA GLY A 50 6.67 -17.45 -1.37
C GLY A 50 7.48 -17.55 -0.07
N LYS A 51 6.83 -17.73 1.09
CA LYS A 51 7.49 -17.85 2.39
C LYS A 51 7.50 -19.29 2.89
N THR A 52 8.47 -19.60 3.74
CA THR A 52 8.54 -20.86 4.51
C THR A 52 8.11 -20.60 5.94
N ILE A 53 7.33 -21.50 6.55
CA ILE A 53 6.93 -21.39 7.96
C ILE A 53 7.73 -22.40 8.79
N LYS A 54 8.30 -21.96 9.92
CA LYS A 54 8.90 -22.81 10.96
C LYS A 54 8.15 -22.63 12.27
N GLU A 55 7.80 -23.75 12.89
CA GLU A 55 7.03 -23.79 14.12
C GLU A 55 7.96 -23.70 15.34
N PHE A 56 7.98 -22.55 16.03
CA PHE A 56 8.72 -22.35 17.28
C PHE A 56 7.84 -21.65 18.32
N ASP A 57 7.94 -22.07 19.58
CA ASP A 57 7.28 -21.36 20.69
C ASP A 57 8.22 -20.29 21.25
N LEU A 58 7.87 -19.02 21.07
CA LEU A 58 8.62 -17.87 21.59
C LEU A 58 8.65 -17.77 23.13
N ARG A 59 7.97 -18.70 23.83
CA ARG A 59 8.05 -18.86 25.29
C ARG A 59 9.05 -19.92 25.72
N ASN A 60 9.48 -20.78 24.80
CA ASN A 60 10.43 -21.86 25.06
C ASN A 60 11.87 -21.35 24.87
N PRO A 61 12.72 -21.35 25.92
CA PRO A 61 14.12 -20.94 25.82
C PRO A 61 14.92 -21.67 24.74
N ASP A 62 14.64 -22.96 24.52
CA ASP A 62 15.35 -23.75 23.50
C ASP A 62 14.99 -23.28 22.08
N ASP A 63 13.74 -22.90 21.86
CA ASP A 63 13.29 -22.36 20.58
C ASP A 63 13.82 -20.93 20.36
N LEU A 64 13.91 -20.12 21.42
CA LEU A 64 14.58 -18.81 21.36
C LEU A 64 16.06 -18.95 20.99
N ASN A 65 16.75 -19.98 21.51
CA ASN A 65 18.12 -20.28 21.11
C ASN A 65 18.21 -20.68 19.62
N LYS A 66 17.28 -21.51 19.11
CA LYS A 66 17.22 -21.84 17.68
C LYS A 66 16.98 -20.60 16.80
N ILE A 67 16.13 -19.68 17.24
CA ILE A 67 15.89 -18.41 16.55
C ILE A 67 17.17 -17.57 16.52
N ARG A 68 17.90 -17.48 17.64
CA ARG A 68 19.21 -16.81 17.69
C ARG A 68 20.21 -17.42 16.70
N GLU A 69 20.27 -18.75 16.62
CA GLU A 69 21.11 -19.44 15.62
C GLU A 69 20.72 -19.09 14.18
N LEU A 70 19.43 -18.95 13.88
CA LEU A 70 18.98 -18.50 12.55
C LEU A 70 19.41 -17.05 12.28
N CYS A 71 19.34 -16.16 13.28
CA CYS A 71 19.78 -14.77 13.15
C CYS A 71 21.26 -14.65 12.79
N LYS A 72 22.13 -15.61 13.16
CA LYS A 72 23.56 -15.61 12.79
C LYS A 72 23.81 -15.59 11.28
N THR A 73 22.88 -16.15 10.51
CA THR A 73 23.02 -16.31 9.05
C THR A 73 21.94 -15.56 8.26
N SER A 74 21.10 -14.78 8.96
CA SER A 74 20.05 -13.97 8.34
C SER A 74 20.55 -12.57 8.04
N ASP A 75 20.00 -11.96 6.99
CA ASP A 75 20.26 -10.57 6.65
C ASP A 75 19.32 -9.61 7.39
N VAL A 76 18.09 -10.04 7.60
CA VAL A 76 17.01 -9.23 8.16
C VAL A 76 16.24 -10.00 9.22
N LEU A 77 15.92 -9.34 10.33
CA LEU A 77 14.94 -9.78 11.33
C LEU A 77 13.77 -8.79 11.33
N LEU A 78 12.54 -9.28 11.13
CA LEU A 78 11.32 -8.48 11.28
C LEU A 78 10.72 -8.69 12.68
N ASP A 79 10.63 -7.61 13.46
CA ASP A 79 10.07 -7.57 14.81
C ASP A 79 8.71 -6.83 14.80
N PRO A 80 7.58 -7.53 14.96
CA PRO A 80 6.25 -6.93 14.99
C PRO A 80 5.82 -6.47 16.40
N TYR A 81 6.66 -6.66 17.42
CA TYR A 81 6.20 -6.60 18.79
C TYR A 81 6.29 -5.21 19.41
N ARG A 82 5.55 -5.04 20.50
CA ARG A 82 5.64 -3.84 21.34
C ARG A 82 7.09 -3.64 21.82
N PRO A 83 7.58 -2.39 21.88
CA PRO A 83 8.91 -2.07 22.40
C PRO A 83 9.20 -2.73 23.74
N GLY A 84 10.39 -3.34 23.87
CA GLY A 84 10.79 -4.13 25.03
C GLY A 84 10.44 -5.62 24.98
N THR A 85 9.65 -6.07 23.99
CA THR A 85 9.28 -7.49 23.89
C THR A 85 10.42 -8.35 23.36
N LEU A 86 11.10 -7.89 22.31
CA LEU A 86 12.25 -8.57 21.72
C LEU A 86 13.41 -8.69 22.74
N GLU A 87 13.57 -7.67 23.57
CA GLU A 87 14.52 -7.62 24.69
C GLU A 87 14.21 -8.69 25.75
N LYS A 88 12.94 -8.83 26.15
CA LYS A 88 12.51 -9.88 27.09
C LYS A 88 12.73 -11.30 26.54
N MET A 89 12.75 -11.46 25.22
CA MET A 89 13.06 -12.72 24.55
C MET A 89 14.57 -12.98 24.42
N GLY A 90 15.43 -12.03 24.81
CA GLY A 90 16.88 -12.15 24.63
C GLY A 90 17.31 -12.12 23.16
N LEU A 91 16.52 -11.44 22.32
CA LEU A 91 16.74 -11.25 20.88
C LEU A 91 16.97 -9.76 20.56
N ASP A 92 17.42 -8.96 21.53
CA ASP A 92 17.66 -7.54 21.34
C ASP A 92 18.82 -7.25 20.37
N PRO A 93 18.84 -6.08 19.72
CA PRO A 93 19.88 -5.72 18.75
C PRO A 93 21.32 -5.85 19.26
N LEU A 94 21.59 -5.38 20.47
CA LEU A 94 22.95 -5.39 21.02
C LEU A 94 23.44 -6.81 21.31
N THR A 95 22.54 -7.71 21.68
CA THR A 95 22.85 -9.14 21.83
C THR A 95 23.09 -9.79 20.49
N LEU A 96 22.19 -9.63 19.51
CA LEU A 96 22.29 -10.29 18.21
C LEU A 96 23.51 -9.83 17.40
N TRP A 97 23.89 -8.55 17.49
CA TRP A 97 25.05 -8.02 16.79
C TRP A 97 26.41 -8.50 17.31
N LYS A 98 26.47 -9.13 18.49
CA LYS A 98 27.69 -9.82 18.95
C LYS A 98 28.05 -10.99 18.03
N GLU A 99 27.04 -11.63 17.45
CA GLU A 99 27.20 -12.83 16.62
C GLU A 99 27.03 -12.52 15.13
N ASN A 100 26.21 -11.52 14.78
CA ASN A 100 26.01 -11.07 13.41
C ASN A 100 25.92 -9.54 13.34
N LYS A 101 27.07 -8.86 13.19
CA LYS A 101 27.13 -7.39 13.03
C LYS A 101 26.43 -6.87 11.77
N GLY A 102 26.19 -7.73 10.79
CA GLY A 102 25.51 -7.39 9.54
C GLY A 102 23.99 -7.45 9.60
N LEU A 103 23.40 -7.95 10.70
CA LEU A 103 21.96 -8.14 10.82
C LEU A 103 21.22 -6.80 10.80
N ILE A 104 20.26 -6.65 9.90
CA ILE A 104 19.31 -5.54 9.90
C ILE A 104 18.10 -5.95 10.73
N ILE A 105 17.74 -5.16 11.73
CA ILE A 105 16.59 -5.44 12.60
C ILE A 105 15.53 -4.39 12.34
N CYS A 106 14.47 -4.77 11.64
CA CYS A 106 13.36 -3.90 11.32
C CYS A 106 12.24 -4.10 12.33
N ARG A 107 12.02 -3.08 13.17
CA ARG A 107 11.02 -3.09 14.22
C ARG A 107 9.83 -2.27 13.74
N ILE A 108 8.71 -2.95 13.50
CA ILE A 108 7.52 -2.34 12.92
C ILE A 108 6.46 -2.23 14.01
N SER A 109 6.18 -0.99 14.44
CA SER A 109 5.24 -0.71 15.53
C SER A 109 4.32 0.47 15.19
N GLY A 110 3.25 0.63 15.96
CA GLY A 110 2.28 1.71 15.73
C GLY A 110 2.83 3.11 15.94
N TYR A 111 3.52 3.31 17.06
CA TYR A 111 3.95 4.62 17.57
C TYR A 111 5.48 4.77 17.67
N GLY A 112 6.26 3.84 17.12
CA GLY A 112 7.72 3.82 17.22
C GLY A 112 8.26 3.10 18.46
N GLN A 113 9.59 3.00 18.57
CA GLN A 113 10.25 2.35 19.73
C GLN A 113 10.34 3.25 20.96
N THR A 114 10.13 4.56 20.82
CA THR A 114 10.27 5.55 21.90
C THR A 114 9.07 6.50 21.96
N GLY A 115 9.03 7.37 22.97
CA GLY A 115 7.94 8.33 23.15
C GLY A 115 6.80 7.82 24.04
N ARG A 116 5.88 8.74 24.40
CA ARG A 116 4.86 8.52 25.44
C ARG A 116 3.91 7.36 25.13
N MET A 117 3.57 7.18 23.85
CA MET A 117 2.63 6.15 23.39
C MET A 117 3.32 4.85 22.95
N SER A 118 4.65 4.75 23.01
CA SER A 118 5.41 3.57 22.53
C SER A 118 4.94 2.23 23.09
N LYS A 119 4.39 2.24 24.32
CA LYS A 119 3.86 1.03 24.99
C LYS A 119 2.35 0.88 24.91
N GLU A 120 1.65 1.80 24.27
CA GLU A 120 0.20 1.77 24.13
C GLU A 120 -0.24 0.79 23.04
N ALA A 121 -1.48 0.32 23.12
CA ALA A 121 -2.10 -0.46 22.06
C ALA A 121 -2.66 0.47 20.98
N GLY A 122 -2.80 -0.05 19.77
CA GLY A 122 -3.48 0.63 18.67
C GLY A 122 -3.66 -0.31 17.49
N HIS A 123 -4.42 0.17 16.52
CA HIS A 123 -4.57 -0.41 15.19
C HIS A 123 -4.44 0.70 14.15
N ASP A 124 -4.43 0.32 12.87
CA ASP A 124 -4.32 1.23 11.72
C ASP A 124 -5.07 2.57 11.93
N ILE A 125 -6.36 2.49 12.26
CA ILE A 125 -7.22 3.67 12.47
C ILE A 125 -6.66 4.67 13.49
N ASN A 126 -6.01 4.21 14.56
CA ASN A 126 -5.41 5.08 15.58
C ASN A 126 -4.17 5.78 15.03
N TYR A 127 -3.34 5.05 14.27
CA TYR A 127 -2.11 5.56 13.68
C TYR A 127 -2.41 6.56 12.56
N VAL A 128 -3.40 6.28 11.71
CA VAL A 128 -3.89 7.21 10.69
C VAL A 128 -4.49 8.46 11.35
N ALA A 129 -5.28 8.33 12.43
CA ALA A 129 -5.80 9.48 13.17
C ALA A 129 -4.67 10.36 13.72
N MET A 130 -3.64 9.76 14.31
CA MET A 130 -2.51 10.49 14.89
C MET A 130 -1.55 11.08 13.85
N SER A 131 -1.54 10.56 12.62
CA SER A 131 -0.74 11.11 11.52
C SER A 131 -1.23 12.46 10.99
N GLY A 132 -2.44 12.88 11.37
CA GLY A 132 -3.11 14.06 10.82
C GLY A 132 -3.87 13.81 9.51
N MET A 133 -3.81 12.61 8.94
CA MET A 133 -4.42 12.32 7.65
C MET A 133 -5.83 11.76 7.71
N MET A 134 -6.34 11.30 8.85
CA MET A 134 -7.70 10.74 8.92
C MET A 134 -8.77 11.70 8.38
N THR A 135 -8.65 13.00 8.68
CA THR A 135 -9.63 14.01 8.26
C THR A 135 -9.62 14.29 6.76
N THR A 136 -8.60 13.84 6.02
CA THR A 136 -8.57 13.97 4.56
C THR A 136 -9.34 12.85 3.86
N PHE A 137 -9.72 11.79 4.59
CA PHE A 137 -10.52 10.67 4.08
C PHE A 137 -11.97 10.79 4.53
N ALA A 138 -12.68 11.80 4.02
CA ALA A 138 -14.11 11.96 4.23
C ALA A 138 -14.69 12.82 3.10
N GLY A 139 -15.82 12.42 2.51
CA GLY A 139 -16.60 13.36 1.71
C GLY A 139 -17.24 14.41 2.61
N ALA A 140 -17.53 15.61 2.09
CA ALA A 140 -18.09 16.69 2.90
C ALA A 140 -19.45 16.38 3.52
N GLU A 141 -20.23 15.48 2.93
CA GLU A 141 -21.49 15.01 3.50
C GLU A 141 -21.31 13.93 4.59
N SER A 142 -20.07 13.52 4.86
CA SER A 142 -19.79 12.53 5.90
C SER A 142 -19.89 13.13 7.29
N SER A 143 -20.67 12.51 8.18
CA SER A 143 -20.83 12.93 9.57
C SER A 143 -19.59 12.68 10.45
N ARG A 144 -18.60 11.95 9.94
CA ARG A 144 -17.31 11.68 10.59
C ARG A 144 -16.23 11.31 9.56
N PRO A 145 -14.94 11.36 9.89
CA PRO A 145 -13.90 10.77 9.04
C PRO A 145 -14.07 9.25 8.85
N TRP A 146 -13.71 8.74 7.67
CA TRP A 146 -13.74 7.32 7.34
C TRP A 146 -12.32 6.78 7.22
N PRO A 147 -11.98 5.67 7.90
CA PRO A 147 -10.69 5.05 7.69
C PRO A 147 -10.61 4.51 6.24
N PRO A 148 -9.49 4.71 5.52
CA PRO A 148 -9.28 4.14 4.19
C PRO A 148 -8.95 2.63 4.30
N VAL A 149 -9.91 1.86 4.84
CA VAL A 149 -9.71 0.49 5.33
C VAL A 149 -8.51 0.49 6.30
N ASN A 150 -7.59 -0.46 6.18
CA ASN A 150 -6.29 -0.44 6.84
C ASN A 150 -5.14 -0.29 5.81
N MET A 151 -5.40 0.41 4.69
CA MET A 151 -4.43 0.55 3.61
C MET A 151 -3.29 1.51 3.93
N LEU A 152 -3.55 2.50 4.78
CA LEU A 152 -2.65 3.62 4.94
C LEU A 152 -1.57 3.35 6.00
N ALA A 153 -1.92 2.98 7.23
CA ALA A 153 -0.92 2.78 8.27
C ALA A 153 -0.32 1.36 8.25
N ASP A 154 -1.14 0.30 8.19
CA ASP A 154 -0.62 -1.07 8.17
C ASP A 154 0.23 -1.33 6.92
N PHE A 155 -0.23 -0.90 5.73
CA PHE A 155 0.41 -1.27 4.47
C PHE A 155 1.32 -0.17 3.92
N ALA A 156 0.81 1.01 3.59
CA ALA A 156 1.64 2.04 2.96
C ALA A 156 2.70 2.61 3.92
N GLY A 157 2.26 3.14 5.07
CA GLY A 157 3.11 3.75 6.09
C GLY A 157 3.91 2.74 6.90
N GLY A 158 3.42 1.51 7.04
CA GLY A 158 4.04 0.42 7.78
C GLY A 158 4.84 -0.52 6.87
N GLY A 159 4.17 -1.54 6.33
CA GLY A 159 4.85 -2.63 5.63
C GLY A 159 5.67 -2.21 4.40
N LEU A 160 5.18 -1.28 3.58
CA LEU A 160 5.88 -0.79 2.39
C LEU A 160 7.07 0.12 2.77
N SER A 161 6.86 1.08 3.69
CA SER A 161 7.95 1.90 4.23
C SER A 161 9.05 1.05 4.87
N ALA A 162 8.68 0.01 5.61
CA ALA A 162 9.62 -0.94 6.20
C ALA A 162 10.41 -1.70 5.12
N ALA A 163 9.75 -2.23 4.09
CA ALA A 163 10.41 -2.91 2.99
C ALA A 163 11.39 -1.98 2.25
N PHE A 164 11.01 -0.71 2.00
CA PHE A 164 11.89 0.30 1.43
C PHE A 164 13.11 0.58 2.32
N GLY A 165 12.89 0.72 3.63
CA GLY A 165 13.96 0.89 4.61
C GLY A 165 14.94 -0.29 4.63
N ILE A 166 14.42 -1.52 4.55
CA ILE A 166 15.23 -2.75 4.52
C ILE A 166 16.09 -2.80 3.27
N VAL A 167 15.53 -2.57 2.08
CA VAL A 167 16.30 -2.58 0.83
C VAL A 167 17.37 -1.47 0.86
N SER A 168 17.03 -0.29 1.38
CA SER A 168 17.98 0.81 1.57
C SER A 168 19.11 0.44 2.55
N ALA A 169 18.79 -0.24 3.65
CA ALA A 169 19.76 -0.71 4.63
C ALA A 169 20.67 -1.80 4.04
N ILE A 170 20.13 -2.73 3.24
CA ILE A 170 20.93 -3.73 2.53
C ILE A 170 21.91 -3.06 1.56
N HIS A 171 21.44 -2.05 0.81
CA HIS A 171 22.30 -1.27 -0.07
C HIS A 171 23.39 -0.53 0.71
N ALA A 172 23.04 0.20 1.78
CA ALA A 172 24.00 0.90 2.63
C ALA A 172 25.03 -0.06 3.25
N ARG A 173 24.59 -1.25 3.67
CA ARG A 173 25.45 -2.30 4.25
C ARG A 173 26.56 -2.73 3.29
N SER A 174 26.29 -2.77 1.99
CA SER A 174 27.31 -3.08 0.97
C SER A 174 28.39 -2.00 0.81
N HIS A 175 28.18 -0.81 1.37
CA HIS A 175 29.10 0.34 1.27
C HIS A 175 29.69 0.78 2.62
N ASN A 176 29.21 0.23 3.75
CA ASN A 176 29.60 0.67 5.11
C ASN A 176 30.46 -0.36 5.87
N GLY A 177 31.13 -1.26 5.15
CA GLY A 177 31.92 -2.34 5.74
C GLY A 177 31.09 -3.52 6.25
N GLY A 178 29.85 -3.67 5.77
CA GLY A 178 29.01 -4.83 6.07
C GLY A 178 28.21 -4.73 7.37
N ASN A 179 28.11 -3.55 7.98
CA ASN A 179 27.39 -3.35 9.23
C ASN A 179 25.89 -3.15 9.00
N GLY A 180 25.08 -3.88 9.76
CA GLY A 180 23.63 -3.74 9.80
C GLY A 180 23.19 -2.50 10.60
N CYS A 181 21.88 -2.35 10.75
CA CYS A 181 21.27 -1.27 11.52
C CYS A 181 19.92 -1.70 12.11
N VAL A 182 19.41 -0.90 13.06
CA VAL A 182 18.02 -1.00 13.50
C VAL A 182 17.20 -0.02 12.67
N LEU A 183 16.11 -0.49 12.08
CA LEU A 183 15.09 0.35 11.47
C LEU A 183 13.91 0.44 12.45
N ASP A 184 13.67 1.63 13.01
CA ASP A 184 12.46 1.92 13.79
C ASP A 184 11.38 2.41 12.82
N CYS A 185 10.42 1.53 12.51
CA CYS A 185 9.35 1.81 11.56
C CYS A 185 8.04 2.05 12.32
N SER A 186 7.81 3.30 12.72
CA SER A 186 6.55 3.78 13.26
C SER A 186 5.50 3.93 12.16
N MET A 187 4.38 3.21 12.24
CA MET A 187 3.29 3.34 11.27
C MET A 187 2.68 4.75 11.28
N THR A 188 2.58 5.39 12.44
CA THR A 188 2.08 6.77 12.57
C THR A 188 2.98 7.75 11.82
N GLU A 189 4.30 7.66 12.03
CA GLU A 189 5.28 8.51 11.35
C GLU A 189 5.37 8.17 9.86
N GLY A 190 5.23 6.89 9.51
CA GLY A 190 5.21 6.44 8.12
C GLY A 190 4.06 7.06 7.32
N VAL A 191 2.85 7.13 7.90
CA VAL A 191 1.73 7.84 7.26
C VAL A 191 2.00 9.34 7.19
N ALA A 192 2.51 9.94 8.27
CA ALA A 192 2.84 11.37 8.27
C ALA A 192 3.91 11.70 7.21
N TYR A 193 4.89 10.81 7.00
CA TYR A 193 5.92 10.97 5.98
C TYR A 193 5.37 10.79 4.56
N LEU A 194 4.49 9.80 4.32
CA LEU A 194 3.77 9.67 3.05
C LEU A 194 2.93 10.91 2.72
N ALA A 195 2.40 11.58 3.74
CA ALA A 195 1.63 12.80 3.62
C ALA A 195 2.47 14.05 3.31
N SER A 196 3.78 13.93 3.07
CA SER A 196 4.66 15.08 2.80
C SER A 196 4.10 16.00 1.71
N PHE A 197 3.54 15.46 0.62
CA PHE A 197 2.95 16.31 -0.42
C PHE A 197 1.76 17.13 0.11
N VAL A 198 0.82 16.49 0.80
CA VAL A 198 -0.34 17.19 1.38
C VAL A 198 0.11 18.23 2.41
N GLN A 199 1.06 17.88 3.27
CA GLN A 199 1.58 18.79 4.31
C GLN A 199 2.27 20.03 3.74
N HIS A 200 3.13 19.87 2.72
CA HIS A 200 3.88 20.99 2.14
C HIS A 200 3.03 21.89 1.25
N TYR A 201 1.91 21.39 0.73
CA TYR A 201 1.01 22.14 -0.17
C TYR A 201 -0.34 22.46 0.49
N TYR A 202 -0.49 22.27 1.79
CA TYR A 202 -1.78 22.44 2.48
C TYR A 202 -2.29 23.90 2.46
N ASP A 203 -1.38 24.86 2.28
CA ASP A 203 -1.69 26.28 2.12
C ASP A 203 -2.25 26.63 0.74
N GLN A 204 -2.10 25.74 -0.26
CA GLN A 204 -2.74 25.84 -1.57
C GLN A 204 -4.22 25.45 -1.44
N SER A 205 -5.04 26.41 -1.03
CA SER A 205 -6.44 26.16 -0.65
C SER A 205 -7.26 25.49 -1.76
N HIS A 206 -7.05 25.89 -3.01
CA HIS A 206 -7.68 25.33 -4.20
C HIS A 206 -7.38 23.83 -4.43
N LEU A 207 -6.36 23.27 -3.77
CA LEU A 207 -6.04 21.83 -3.82
C LEU A 207 -6.69 21.04 -2.69
N PHE A 208 -6.78 21.60 -1.48
CA PHE A 208 -7.11 20.81 -0.29
C PHE A 208 -8.20 21.36 0.63
N THR A 209 -8.41 22.69 0.73
CA THR A 209 -9.19 23.27 1.83
C THR A 209 -10.37 24.12 1.39
N ASP A 210 -10.37 24.67 0.17
CA ASP A 210 -11.54 25.37 -0.36
C ASP A 210 -12.71 24.40 -0.61
N LYS A 211 -13.94 24.93 -0.53
CA LYS A 211 -15.13 24.21 -1.00
C LYS A 211 -14.90 23.85 -2.47
N TYR A 212 -15.04 22.57 -2.84
CA TYR A 212 -14.72 22.04 -4.18
C TYR A 212 -13.24 22.04 -4.59
N ALA A 213 -12.30 22.18 -3.66
CA ALA A 213 -10.89 22.04 -3.96
C ALA A 213 -10.55 20.66 -4.59
N ALA A 214 -9.49 20.62 -5.40
CA ALA A 214 -9.22 19.52 -6.32
C ALA A 214 -9.22 18.13 -5.65
N PHE A 215 -8.69 17.99 -4.45
CA PHE A 215 -8.51 16.70 -3.78
C PHE A 215 -9.46 16.45 -2.60
N THR A 216 -10.52 17.25 -2.43
CA THR A 216 -11.50 17.07 -1.33
C THR A 216 -12.54 16.00 -1.63
N GLY A 217 -12.63 15.53 -2.88
CA GLY A 217 -13.68 14.63 -3.36
C GLY A 217 -14.99 15.35 -3.70
N GLU A 218 -15.06 16.67 -3.56
CA GLU A 218 -16.23 17.46 -3.94
C GLU A 218 -16.10 18.13 -5.31
N CYS A 219 -14.86 18.35 -5.79
CA CYS A 219 -14.56 18.98 -7.07
C CYS A 219 -15.36 18.31 -8.21
N PRO A 220 -16.09 19.05 -9.06
CA PRO A 220 -16.91 18.46 -10.12
C PRO A 220 -16.09 17.59 -11.10
N ILE A 221 -14.81 17.89 -11.26
CA ILE A 221 -13.88 17.19 -12.17
C ILE A 221 -12.87 16.31 -11.42
N TYR A 222 -13.10 16.02 -10.14
CA TYR A 222 -12.32 15.06 -9.35
C TYR A 222 -13.19 14.39 -8.27
N ARG A 223 -14.07 13.48 -8.71
CA ARG A 223 -15.02 12.75 -7.84
C ARG A 223 -15.63 11.55 -8.57
N THR A 224 -16.42 10.77 -7.84
CA THR A 224 -17.21 9.67 -8.42
C THR A 224 -18.64 10.10 -8.74
N TYR A 225 -19.19 9.60 -9.84
CA TYR A 225 -20.57 9.84 -10.26
C TYR A 225 -21.36 8.53 -10.38
N LYS A 226 -22.57 8.51 -9.83
CA LYS A 226 -23.49 7.38 -9.95
C LYS A 226 -24.06 7.32 -11.37
N THR A 227 -24.23 6.10 -11.87
CA THR A 227 -24.73 5.82 -13.22
C THR A 227 -26.07 5.11 -13.18
N LYS A 228 -26.69 4.89 -14.35
CA LYS A 228 -28.06 4.35 -14.48
C LYS A 228 -28.29 3.03 -13.74
N ASP A 229 -27.29 2.15 -13.71
CA ASP A 229 -27.34 0.83 -13.06
C ASP A 229 -26.94 0.88 -11.57
N GLY A 230 -26.78 2.07 -11.00
CA GLY A 230 -26.43 2.27 -9.60
C GLY A 230 -24.94 2.06 -9.28
N LYS A 231 -24.12 1.70 -10.28
CA LYS A 231 -22.66 1.67 -10.20
C LYS A 231 -22.07 3.07 -10.42
N PHE A 232 -20.75 3.19 -10.30
CA PHE A 232 -20.06 4.48 -10.35
C PHE A 232 -18.98 4.54 -11.44
N VAL A 233 -18.77 5.73 -11.99
CA VAL A 233 -17.54 6.11 -12.70
C VAL A 233 -16.72 7.05 -11.84
N ALA A 234 -15.39 6.99 -11.95
CA ALA A 234 -14.47 7.97 -11.39
C ALA A 234 -14.10 8.98 -12.48
N VAL A 235 -14.24 10.26 -12.16
CA VAL A 235 -13.92 11.40 -13.02
C VAL A 235 -12.76 12.15 -12.38
N GLY A 236 -11.67 12.34 -13.13
CA GLY A 236 -10.48 13.06 -12.67
C GLY A 236 -9.75 13.97 -13.70
N PRO A 237 -10.41 14.61 -14.68
CA PRO A 237 -9.73 15.47 -15.65
C PRO A 237 -9.42 16.87 -15.08
N LEU A 238 -8.42 16.97 -14.21
CA LEU A 238 -8.04 18.26 -13.57
C LEU A 238 -7.53 19.29 -14.58
N GLU A 239 -6.81 18.87 -15.62
CA GLU A 239 -6.22 19.77 -16.62
C GLU A 239 -7.26 20.30 -17.63
N PRO A 240 -7.17 21.59 -18.05
CA PRO A 240 -8.11 22.24 -18.98
C PRO A 240 -8.53 21.42 -20.20
N LYS A 241 -7.55 20.89 -20.93
CA LYS A 241 -7.80 20.11 -22.14
C LYS A 241 -8.66 18.85 -21.88
N PHE A 242 -8.45 18.19 -20.74
CA PHE A 242 -9.09 16.90 -20.46
C PHE A 242 -10.54 17.09 -20.03
N HIS A 243 -10.87 18.13 -19.24
CA HIS A 243 -12.26 18.37 -18.87
C HIS A 243 -13.06 18.99 -20.01
N GLN A 244 -12.42 19.79 -20.87
CA GLN A 244 -13.04 20.24 -22.12
C GLN A 244 -13.42 19.06 -23.01
N GLU A 245 -12.50 18.11 -23.24
CA GLU A 245 -12.79 16.90 -24.01
C GLU A 245 -13.89 16.06 -23.34
N MET A 246 -13.88 15.94 -22.01
CA MET A 246 -14.97 15.27 -21.27
C MET A 246 -16.33 15.93 -21.52
N PHE A 247 -16.42 17.27 -21.43
CA PHE A 247 -17.66 17.99 -21.67
C PHE A 247 -18.16 17.84 -23.11
N GLU A 248 -17.27 17.89 -24.10
CA GLU A 248 -17.59 17.64 -25.51
C GLU A 248 -18.13 16.21 -25.73
N VAL A 249 -17.48 15.20 -25.14
CA VAL A 249 -17.90 13.80 -25.26
C VAL A 249 -19.26 13.55 -24.59
N LEU A 250 -19.51 14.24 -23.47
CA LEU A 250 -20.80 14.20 -22.77
C LEU A 250 -21.88 15.02 -23.49
N GLY A 251 -21.51 15.98 -24.34
CA GLY A 251 -22.42 16.90 -24.99
C GLY A 251 -23.04 17.92 -24.01
N VAL A 252 -22.25 18.38 -23.04
CA VAL A 252 -22.71 19.28 -21.96
C VAL A 252 -21.88 20.57 -21.92
N ASP A 253 -22.44 21.62 -21.34
CA ASP A 253 -21.78 22.91 -21.20
C ASP A 253 -21.23 23.09 -19.77
N GLY A 254 -19.91 23.12 -19.63
CA GLY A 254 -19.19 23.31 -18.37
C GLY A 254 -18.38 24.61 -18.29
N HIS A 255 -18.72 25.65 -19.06
CA HIS A 255 -17.92 26.88 -19.15
C HIS A 255 -17.73 27.62 -17.82
N ASP A 256 -18.68 27.50 -16.90
CA ASP A 256 -18.70 28.14 -15.58
C ASP A 256 -18.31 27.15 -14.45
N LEU A 257 -17.47 26.14 -14.77
CA LEU A 257 -17.05 25.09 -13.84
C LEU A 257 -16.62 25.60 -12.46
N PHE A 258 -15.85 26.69 -12.42
CA PHE A 258 -15.29 27.22 -11.17
C PHE A 258 -16.17 28.32 -10.56
N GLU A 259 -16.97 29.01 -11.38
CA GLU A 259 -17.90 30.06 -10.97
C GLU A 259 -19.21 29.49 -10.40
N ASN A 260 -19.66 28.34 -10.93
CA ASN A 260 -20.89 27.66 -10.51
C ASN A 260 -20.71 26.12 -10.39
N PRO A 261 -19.85 25.64 -9.47
CA PRO A 261 -19.56 24.22 -9.35
C PRO A 261 -20.80 23.36 -9.05
N GLU A 262 -21.76 23.88 -8.28
CA GLU A 262 -23.00 23.17 -7.92
C GLU A 262 -23.87 22.86 -9.15
N ARG A 263 -24.01 23.83 -10.08
CA ARG A 263 -24.69 23.62 -11.35
C ARG A 263 -24.00 22.54 -12.17
N VAL A 264 -22.67 22.58 -12.27
CA VAL A 264 -21.88 21.61 -13.03
C VAL A 264 -21.97 20.21 -12.41
N ILE A 265 -21.92 20.11 -11.08
CA ILE A 265 -22.13 18.84 -10.37
C ILE A 265 -23.48 18.24 -10.74
N LYS A 266 -24.56 19.02 -10.59
CA LYS A 266 -25.91 18.53 -10.91
C LYS A 266 -26.04 18.11 -12.38
N MET A 267 -25.50 18.90 -13.30
CA MET A 267 -25.49 18.57 -14.72
C MET A 267 -24.75 17.24 -15.00
N LEU A 268 -23.58 17.04 -14.39
CA LEU A 268 -22.82 15.81 -14.53
C LEU A 268 -23.53 14.62 -13.88
N GLU A 269 -24.14 14.79 -12.70
CA GLU A 269 -24.99 13.78 -12.05
C GLU A 269 -26.16 13.35 -12.95
N ASP A 270 -26.92 14.31 -13.47
CA ASP A 270 -28.04 14.05 -14.38
C ASP A 270 -27.57 13.35 -15.66
N THR A 271 -26.41 13.76 -16.19
CA THR A 271 -25.84 13.18 -17.41
C THR A 271 -25.38 11.75 -17.19
N PHE A 272 -24.60 11.48 -16.14
CA PHE A 272 -24.07 10.13 -15.88
C PHE A 272 -25.18 9.12 -15.56
N LEU A 273 -26.36 9.57 -15.10
CA LEU A 273 -27.54 8.71 -14.91
C LEU A 273 -28.20 8.24 -16.22
N LEU A 274 -27.83 8.81 -17.39
CA LEU A 274 -28.45 8.45 -18.67
C LEU A 274 -28.02 7.08 -19.21
N LYS A 275 -26.82 6.60 -18.84
CA LYS A 275 -26.26 5.31 -19.26
C LYS A 275 -25.68 4.54 -18.07
N THR A 276 -25.50 3.25 -18.25
CA THR A 276 -24.81 2.37 -17.29
C THR A 276 -23.32 2.68 -17.21
N ARG A 277 -22.64 2.27 -16.13
CA ARG A 277 -21.18 2.42 -15.99
C ARG A 277 -20.41 1.87 -17.20
N ASP A 278 -20.78 0.70 -17.69
CA ASP A 278 -20.03 0.03 -18.76
C ASP A 278 -20.28 0.70 -20.13
N GLU A 279 -21.48 1.23 -20.38
CA GLU A 279 -21.76 2.06 -21.55
C GLU A 279 -20.97 3.37 -21.54
N TRP A 280 -20.81 4.01 -20.37
CA TRP A 280 -19.94 5.18 -20.22
C TRP A 280 -18.48 4.81 -20.43
N THR A 281 -18.02 3.72 -19.82
CA THR A 281 -16.65 3.23 -19.98
C THR A 281 -16.30 3.05 -21.46
N LYS A 282 -17.19 2.43 -22.25
CA LYS A 282 -17.02 2.30 -23.70
C LYS A 282 -17.06 3.64 -24.45
N THR A 283 -17.85 4.62 -23.97
CA THR A 283 -17.93 5.96 -24.57
C THR A 283 -16.63 6.76 -24.42
N PHE A 284 -15.91 6.56 -23.30
CA PHE A 284 -14.65 7.23 -22.98
C PHE A 284 -13.39 6.44 -23.36
N GLU A 285 -13.54 5.20 -23.83
CA GLU A 285 -12.43 4.36 -24.22
C GLU A 285 -11.60 5.02 -25.34
N GLY A 286 -10.28 5.12 -25.13
CA GLY A 286 -9.35 5.74 -26.07
C GLY A 286 -9.37 7.27 -26.12
N LYS A 287 -10.06 7.94 -25.18
CA LYS A 287 -10.16 9.40 -25.09
C LYS A 287 -9.44 9.96 -23.86
N ASP A 288 -8.95 11.18 -23.96
CA ASP A 288 -8.18 11.84 -22.91
C ASP A 288 -9.13 12.58 -21.91
N CYS A 289 -10.17 11.89 -21.44
CA CYS A 289 -11.20 12.46 -20.56
C CYS A 289 -11.02 12.14 -19.07
N CYS A 290 -10.06 11.28 -18.70
CA CYS A 290 -9.85 10.81 -17.33
C CYS A 290 -11.13 10.27 -16.64
N VAL A 291 -11.99 9.56 -17.39
CA VAL A 291 -13.19 8.89 -16.88
C VAL A 291 -12.99 7.38 -16.93
N THR A 292 -13.14 6.70 -15.79
CA THR A 292 -12.91 5.25 -15.66
C THR A 292 -14.00 4.58 -14.82
N PRO A 293 -14.26 3.28 -14.98
CA PRO A 293 -15.20 2.57 -14.12
C PRO A 293 -14.65 2.44 -12.69
N VAL A 294 -15.51 2.63 -11.69
CA VAL A 294 -15.24 2.14 -10.34
C VAL A 294 -15.54 0.64 -10.34
N LEU A 295 -14.50 -0.18 -10.19
CA LEU A 295 -14.58 -1.64 -10.23
C LEU A 295 -14.74 -2.22 -8.82
N ASP A 296 -15.58 -3.24 -8.70
CA ASP A 296 -15.65 -4.09 -7.52
C ASP A 296 -14.46 -5.08 -7.49
N ILE A 297 -14.09 -5.56 -6.30
CA ILE A 297 -12.97 -6.50 -6.11
C ILE A 297 -13.10 -7.80 -6.95
N HIS A 298 -14.32 -8.19 -7.31
CA HIS A 298 -14.58 -9.38 -8.11
C HIS A 298 -14.44 -9.13 -9.63
N GLU A 299 -14.48 -7.87 -10.07
CA GLU A 299 -14.38 -7.45 -11.46
C GLU A 299 -12.92 -7.20 -11.89
N VAL A 300 -12.02 -6.95 -10.94
CA VAL A 300 -10.65 -6.49 -11.24
C VAL A 300 -9.87 -7.44 -12.15
N GLY A 301 -10.04 -8.76 -12.02
CA GLY A 301 -9.30 -9.72 -12.83
C GLY A 301 -9.87 -9.96 -14.23
N THR A 302 -11.09 -9.48 -14.51
CA THR A 302 -11.75 -9.63 -15.83
C THR A 302 -11.76 -8.35 -16.65
N TYR A 303 -11.39 -7.21 -16.05
CA TYR A 303 -11.30 -5.94 -16.77
C TYR A 303 -10.19 -5.96 -17.83
N GLY A 304 -10.48 -5.50 -19.05
CA GLY A 304 -9.60 -5.63 -20.23
C GLY A 304 -8.15 -5.21 -19.98
N GLN A 305 -7.93 -4.00 -19.46
CA GLN A 305 -6.58 -3.51 -19.15
C GLN A 305 -5.82 -4.39 -18.14
N HIS A 306 -6.54 -4.97 -17.16
CA HIS A 306 -5.94 -5.87 -16.18
C HIS A 306 -5.67 -7.25 -16.78
N VAL A 307 -6.50 -7.73 -17.71
CA VAL A 307 -6.29 -8.97 -18.48
C VAL A 307 -5.08 -8.83 -19.40
N ASP A 308 -5.02 -7.76 -20.19
CA ASP A 308 -3.94 -7.48 -21.14
C ASP A 308 -2.59 -7.38 -20.43
N ARG A 309 -2.59 -6.74 -19.26
CA ARG A 309 -1.40 -6.67 -18.42
C ARG A 309 -1.23 -7.92 -17.58
N GLN A 310 -2.17 -8.85 -17.51
CA GLN A 310 -2.14 -10.00 -16.58
C GLN A 310 -1.88 -9.53 -15.13
N ASN A 311 -2.59 -8.51 -14.64
CA ASN A 311 -2.32 -7.88 -13.35
C ASN A 311 -2.74 -8.76 -12.16
N PHE A 312 -3.74 -9.61 -12.35
CA PHE A 312 -4.28 -10.49 -11.33
C PHE A 312 -4.17 -11.95 -11.76
N THR A 313 -4.13 -12.85 -10.77
CA THR A 313 -4.21 -14.30 -10.95
C THR A 313 -5.29 -14.85 -10.03
N LYS A 314 -5.97 -15.92 -10.45
CA LYS A 314 -7.01 -16.55 -9.64
C LYS A 314 -6.36 -17.53 -8.66
N SER A 315 -6.69 -17.42 -7.37
CA SER A 315 -6.17 -18.33 -6.34
C SER A 315 -7.19 -19.39 -5.96
N ASP A 316 -6.93 -20.64 -6.32
CA ASP A 316 -7.79 -21.78 -5.93
C ASP A 316 -7.81 -21.99 -4.42
N LYS A 317 -6.71 -21.64 -3.72
CA LYS A 317 -6.61 -21.74 -2.25
C LYS A 317 -7.59 -20.82 -1.52
N PHE A 318 -8.03 -19.74 -2.16
CA PHE A 318 -8.88 -18.72 -1.55
C PHE A 318 -10.20 -18.58 -2.32
N GLY A 319 -10.83 -19.70 -2.67
CA GLY A 319 -12.16 -19.71 -3.29
C GLY A 319 -12.21 -19.06 -4.67
N GLY A 320 -11.10 -19.06 -5.41
CA GLY A 320 -11.02 -18.42 -6.72
C GLY A 320 -10.94 -16.88 -6.67
N THR A 321 -10.49 -16.30 -5.56
CA THR A 321 -10.32 -14.84 -5.43
C THR A 321 -9.20 -14.33 -6.33
N TRP A 322 -9.36 -13.12 -6.89
CA TRP A 322 -8.32 -12.43 -7.64
C TRP A 322 -7.21 -11.91 -6.73
N ILE A 323 -5.97 -12.31 -7.01
CA ILE A 323 -4.79 -11.89 -6.27
C ILE A 323 -3.88 -11.10 -7.22
N ALA A 324 -3.52 -9.88 -6.80
CA ALA A 324 -2.61 -9.03 -7.57
C ALA A 324 -1.22 -9.68 -7.68
N ARG A 325 -0.58 -9.50 -8.84
CA ARG A 325 0.84 -9.80 -9.03
C ARG A 325 1.71 -8.71 -8.38
N PRO A 326 2.97 -9.02 -8.07
CA PRO A 326 3.90 -8.04 -7.51
C PRO A 326 4.05 -6.80 -8.40
N SER A 327 4.20 -5.64 -7.74
CA SER A 327 4.47 -4.33 -8.37
C SER A 327 5.61 -3.65 -7.62
N PRO A 328 6.59 -2.99 -8.30
CA PRO A 328 6.68 -2.80 -9.75
C PRO A 328 7.01 -4.08 -10.53
N ARG A 329 6.76 -4.06 -11.84
CA ARG A 329 7.25 -5.10 -12.76
C ARG A 329 8.70 -4.83 -13.11
N VAL A 330 9.51 -5.87 -13.04
CA VAL A 330 10.87 -5.81 -13.56
C VAL A 330 10.83 -6.17 -15.03
N LEU A 331 11.28 -5.26 -15.89
CA LEU A 331 11.43 -5.48 -17.32
C LEU A 331 12.91 -5.56 -17.64
N THR A 332 13.35 -6.69 -18.18
CA THR A 332 14.69 -6.86 -18.75
C THR A 332 14.80 -6.14 -20.09
N ILE A 333 16.03 -5.93 -20.58
CA ILE A 333 16.27 -5.33 -21.89
C ILE A 333 15.61 -6.19 -22.98
N GLU A 334 15.67 -7.51 -22.84
CA GLU A 334 15.08 -8.46 -23.77
C GLU A 334 13.55 -8.36 -23.79
N GLU A 335 12.91 -8.28 -22.61
CA GLU A 335 11.45 -8.10 -22.50
C GLU A 335 11.00 -6.75 -23.06
N LEU A 336 11.78 -5.68 -22.84
CA LEU A 336 11.53 -4.36 -23.46
C LEU A 336 11.66 -4.42 -24.98
N ALA A 337 12.71 -5.05 -25.49
CA ALA A 337 12.94 -5.21 -26.93
C ALA A 337 11.86 -6.08 -27.59
N ALA A 338 11.34 -7.10 -26.90
CA ALA A 338 10.21 -7.90 -27.37
C ALA A 338 8.91 -7.08 -27.43
N ALA A 339 8.61 -6.31 -26.37
CA ALA A 339 7.42 -5.46 -26.31
C ALA A 339 7.43 -4.31 -27.34
N ALA A 340 8.60 -3.76 -27.66
CA ALA A 340 8.74 -2.75 -28.71
C ALA A 340 8.44 -3.32 -30.11
N ARG A 341 8.81 -4.59 -30.36
CA ARG A 341 8.58 -5.27 -31.64
C ARG A 341 7.13 -5.70 -31.87
N SER A 342 6.37 -5.95 -30.80
CA SER A 342 4.95 -6.33 -30.89
C SER A 342 3.98 -5.15 -31.05
N LYS A 343 4.49 -3.91 -31.04
CA LYS A 343 3.72 -2.67 -31.29
C LYS A 343 3.92 -2.11 -32.71
N LEU A 344 4.65 -2.83 -33.56
CA LEU A 344 4.65 -2.75 -35.03
C LEU A 344 3.87 -3.95 -35.57
#